data_AF-A0A1H2K916-F1
#
_entry.id   AF-A0A1H2K916-F1
#
_cell.length_a   1.000
_cell.length_b   1.000
_cell.length_c   1.000
_cell.angle_alpha   90.00
_cell.angle_beta   90.00
_cell.angle_gamma   90.00
#
_symmetry.space_group_name_H-M   'P 1'
#
loop_
_entity.id
_entity.type
_entity.pdbx_description
1 polymer ?
#
loop_
_entity_poly.entity_id
_entity_poly.type
_entity_poly.pdbx_seq_one_letter_code
_entity_poly.pdbx_strand_id
1 'polypeptide(L)'
;MTAAAPTHTAEFWADRQRALEWYTVKECRDRGDSYEFSTTSSTGFIRSKTDIGEIFAPGDQFALETVQFSRITGLMDSDGVWRFRMTDEDLAAESRRQSEDFERREREQLDAHREEWTAREAELPEWIRARLNNFRARAGTERFELEGWGYELAIAQLAVAYAEGNEAEVDRIAEKYGTSGNQHDMAKILAKGHREGLDDSIANSVSALAPLTGSADYS
;
A
#
# COMPACT_ATOMS: atom_id res chain seq x y z
N MET A 1 20.20 -12.00 -6.41
CA MET A 1 20.35 -11.21 -5.17
C MET A 1 19.94 -9.78 -5.50
N THR A 2 18.68 -9.45 -5.25
CA THR A 2 18.21 -8.06 -5.28
C THR A 2 18.95 -7.31 -4.18
N ALA A 3 19.60 -6.19 -4.52
CA ALA A 3 20.21 -5.34 -3.51
C ALA A 3 19.12 -4.89 -2.52
N ALA A 4 19.44 -4.85 -1.22
CA ALA A 4 18.50 -4.34 -0.22
C ALA A 4 18.04 -2.93 -0.63
N ALA A 5 16.76 -2.63 -0.41
CA ALA A 5 16.22 -1.32 -0.76
C ALA A 5 17.08 -0.24 -0.07
N PRO A 6 17.38 0.90 -0.72
CA PRO A 6 18.24 1.93 -0.12
C PRO A 6 17.76 2.36 1.29
N THR A 7 16.45 2.36 1.54
CA THR A 7 15.83 2.67 2.84
C THR A 7 16.19 1.70 3.96
N HIS A 8 16.77 0.55 3.65
CA HIS A 8 17.16 -0.50 4.58
C HIS A 8 18.57 -0.31 5.15
N THR A 9 19.27 0.78 4.85
CA THR A 9 20.63 1.04 5.35
C THR A 9 20.69 2.29 6.22
N ALA A 10 21.63 2.33 7.16
CA ALA A 10 21.81 3.47 8.05
C ALA A 10 22.30 4.71 7.27
N GLU A 11 23.14 4.52 6.26
CA GLU A 11 23.68 5.60 5.42
C GLU A 11 22.56 6.39 4.73
N PHE A 12 21.52 5.70 4.25
CA PHE A 12 20.35 6.36 3.67
C PHE A 12 19.65 7.30 4.65
N TRP A 13 19.57 6.92 5.93
CA TRP A 13 18.91 7.70 6.98
C TRP A 13 19.80 8.82 7.52
N ALA A 14 21.11 8.61 7.57
CA ALA A 14 22.10 9.61 7.94
C ALA A 14 22.06 10.83 6.99
N ASP A 15 21.80 10.59 5.70
CA ASP A 15 21.69 11.64 4.68
C ASP A 15 20.34 12.41 4.74
N ARG A 16 19.40 12.02 5.61
CA ARG A 16 18.11 12.70 5.74
C ARG A 16 18.17 13.82 6.76
N GLN A 17 17.74 15.00 6.34
CA GLN A 17 17.54 16.12 7.25
C GLN A 17 16.48 15.77 8.30
N ARG A 18 16.86 15.90 9.57
CA ARG A 18 15.96 15.81 10.72
C ARG A 18 15.59 17.22 11.17
N ALA A 19 14.31 17.44 11.43
CA ALA A 19 13.80 18.69 12.00
C ALA A 19 13.50 18.48 13.49
N LEU A 20 13.81 19.48 14.31
CA LEU A 20 13.50 19.48 15.73
C LEU A 20 12.61 20.68 16.02
N GLU A 21 11.38 20.42 16.46
CA GLU A 21 10.39 21.47 16.72
C GLU A 21 9.82 21.34 18.12
N TRP A 22 9.63 22.50 18.78
CA TRP A 22 9.12 22.59 20.14
C TRP A 22 7.60 22.75 20.14
N TYR A 23 6.97 21.99 21.02
CA TYR A 23 5.53 21.94 21.19
C TYR A 23 5.16 22.13 22.66
N THR A 24 3.93 22.58 22.89
CA THR A 24 3.33 22.67 24.22
C THR A 24 2.17 21.69 24.30
N VAL A 25 2.17 20.84 25.33
CA VAL A 25 1.10 19.87 25.57
C VAL A 25 -0.19 20.62 25.87
N LYS A 26 -1.23 20.31 25.10
CA LYS A 26 -2.61 20.72 25.38
C LYS A 26 -3.32 19.67 26.22
N GLU A 27 -3.17 18.41 25.84
CA GLU A 27 -3.83 17.28 26.49
C GLU A 27 -3.00 16.01 26.27
N CYS A 28 -2.97 15.14 27.29
CA CYS A 28 -2.44 13.78 27.20
C CYS A 28 -3.52 12.80 27.66
N ARG A 29 -3.83 11.79 26.82
CA ARG A 29 -4.84 10.77 27.08
C ARG A 29 -4.19 9.40 27.16
N ASP A 30 -4.59 8.62 28.18
CA ASP A 30 -4.19 7.22 28.30
C ASP A 30 -4.93 6.36 27.26
N ARG A 31 -4.18 5.56 26.50
CA ARG A 31 -4.66 4.61 25.49
C ARG A 31 -4.16 3.19 25.76
N GLY A 32 -4.10 2.78 27.02
CA GLY A 32 -3.63 1.45 27.42
C GLY A 32 -2.12 1.41 27.53
N ASP A 33 -1.43 0.82 26.57
CA ASP A 33 0.06 0.74 26.57
C ASP A 33 0.73 1.99 25.96
N SER A 34 -0.06 3.00 25.62
CA SER A 34 0.39 4.22 24.97
C SER A 34 -0.29 5.47 25.54
N TYR A 35 0.31 6.62 25.26
CA TYR A 35 -0.26 7.94 25.47
C TYR A 35 -0.57 8.58 24.11
N GLU A 36 -1.72 9.22 24.01
CA GLU A 36 -2.10 10.11 22.91
C GLU A 36 -1.93 11.56 23.37
N PHE A 37 -1.06 12.28 22.67
CA PHE A 37 -0.79 13.69 22.93
C PHE A 37 -1.49 14.56 21.90
N SER A 38 -2.00 15.70 22.35
CA SER A 38 -2.35 16.83 21.49
C SER A 38 -1.63 18.08 21.95
N THR A 39 -1.23 18.92 21.01
CA THR A 39 -0.51 20.16 21.26
C THR A 39 -1.40 21.38 21.10
N THR A 40 -0.96 22.52 21.61
CA THR A 40 -1.62 23.82 21.41
C THR A 40 -1.63 24.25 19.94
N SER A 41 -0.70 23.74 19.12
CA SER A 41 -0.62 23.94 17.67
C SER A 41 -1.47 22.95 16.86
N SER A 42 -2.32 22.15 17.49
CA SER A 42 -3.16 21.12 16.85
C SER A 42 -2.38 19.95 16.21
N THR A 43 -1.13 19.73 16.63
CA THR A 43 -0.40 18.50 16.31
C THR A 43 -0.82 17.41 17.29
N GLY A 44 -0.98 16.18 16.82
CA GLY A 44 -1.28 15.04 17.67
C GLY A 44 -0.46 13.81 17.28
N PHE A 45 -0.06 13.02 18.28
CA PHE A 45 0.67 11.78 18.06
C PHE A 45 0.43 10.79 19.20
N ILE A 46 0.70 9.51 18.93
CA ILE A 46 0.58 8.43 19.90
C ILE A 46 1.97 7.84 20.12
N ARG A 47 2.33 7.57 21.36
CA ARG A 47 3.61 6.91 21.69
C ARG A 47 3.48 5.96 22.87
N SER A 48 4.28 4.91 22.87
CA SER A 48 4.29 3.90 23.94
C SER A 48 4.66 4.52 25.28
N LYS A 49 4.07 4.01 26.38
CA LYS A 49 4.42 4.47 27.73
C LYS A 49 5.88 4.22 28.07
N THR A 50 6.48 3.16 27.52
CA THR A 50 7.90 2.84 27.68
C THR A 50 8.82 3.91 27.10
N ASP A 51 8.50 4.44 25.92
CA ASP A 51 9.29 5.49 25.26
C ASP A 51 9.12 6.87 25.91
N ILE A 52 7.97 7.11 26.56
CA ILE A 52 7.67 8.39 27.21
C ILE A 52 8.19 8.42 28.64
N GLY A 53 8.14 7.29 29.36
CA GLY A 53 8.38 7.26 30.79
C GLY A 53 7.28 8.03 31.55
N GLU A 54 7.69 9.08 32.27
CA GLU A 54 6.77 9.93 33.02
C GLU A 54 5.83 10.71 32.08
N ILE A 55 4.54 10.76 32.40
CA ILE A 55 3.56 11.45 31.55
C ILE A 55 3.79 12.96 31.57
N PHE A 56 3.64 13.63 30.42
CA PHE A 56 3.59 15.10 30.38
C PHE A 56 2.23 15.63 30.82
N ALA A 57 2.23 16.70 31.61
CA ALA A 57 1.06 17.46 31.99
C ALA A 57 0.71 18.53 30.93
N PRO A 58 -0.57 18.96 30.85
CA PRO A 58 -0.94 20.14 30.07
C PRO A 58 -0.10 21.36 30.46
N GLY A 59 0.47 22.05 29.46
CA GLY A 59 1.38 23.18 29.64
C GLY A 59 2.86 22.80 29.54
N ASP A 60 3.22 21.52 29.68
CA ASP A 60 4.61 21.07 29.53
C ASP A 60 5.11 21.28 28.10
N GLN A 61 6.42 21.48 27.98
CA GLN A 61 7.11 21.62 26.71
C GLN A 61 7.95 20.39 26.39
N PHE A 62 7.94 20.00 25.12
CA PHE A 62 8.77 18.94 24.58
C PHE A 62 9.13 19.28 23.13
N ALA A 63 10.22 18.72 22.64
CA ALA A 63 10.60 18.80 21.23
C ALA A 63 10.36 17.45 20.54
N LEU A 64 9.81 17.49 19.32
CA LEU A 64 9.75 16.32 18.44
C LEU A 64 10.82 16.42 17.38
N GLU A 65 11.62 15.37 17.27
CA GLU A 65 12.48 15.15 16.11
C GLU A 65 11.66 14.44 15.03
N THR A 66 11.66 14.97 13.81
CA THR A 66 10.99 14.37 12.66
C THR A 66 11.93 14.22 11.47
N VAL A 67 11.66 13.21 10.63
CA VAL A 67 12.32 13.00 9.34
C VAL A 67 11.25 12.80 8.27
N GLN A 68 11.56 13.18 7.02
CA GLN A 68 10.63 13.07 5.89
C GLN A 68 9.25 13.67 6.21
N PHE A 69 9.25 14.90 6.73
CA PHE A 69 8.07 15.72 7.05
C PHE A 69 7.23 15.26 8.24
N SER A 70 6.89 13.97 8.39
CA SER A 70 5.90 13.53 9.39
C SER A 70 6.33 12.37 10.28
N ARG A 71 7.45 11.70 10.00
CA ARG A 71 7.88 10.55 10.80
C ARG A 71 8.61 11.03 12.05
N ILE A 72 8.02 10.80 13.22
CA ILE A 72 8.64 11.15 14.51
C ILE A 72 9.76 10.15 14.83
N THR A 73 10.97 10.66 15.00
CA THR A 73 12.19 9.88 15.28
C THR A 73 12.74 10.12 16.68
N GLY A 74 12.23 11.11 17.40
CA GLY A 74 12.65 11.36 18.77
C GLY A 74 11.71 12.29 19.51
N LEU A 75 11.79 12.21 20.84
CA LEU A 75 11.12 13.12 21.76
C LEU A 75 12.10 13.52 22.84
N MET A 76 12.28 14.83 22.99
CA MET A 76 13.12 15.45 24.00
C MET A 76 12.26 16.27 24.95
N ASP A 77 12.51 16.21 26.25
CA ASP A 77 11.84 17.09 27.21
C ASP A 77 12.47 18.49 27.29
N SER A 78 11.88 19.36 28.11
CA SER A 78 12.33 20.74 28.33
C SER A 78 13.75 20.86 28.89
N ASP A 79 14.27 19.81 29.54
CA ASP A 79 15.61 19.79 30.12
C ASP A 79 16.68 19.36 29.10
N GLY A 80 16.26 19.06 27.87
CA GLY A 80 17.14 18.60 26.80
C GLY A 80 17.42 17.10 26.84
N VAL A 81 16.68 16.34 27.66
CA VAL A 81 16.86 14.90 27.81
C VAL A 81 15.99 14.17 26.78
N TRP A 82 16.61 13.30 25.99
CA TRP A 82 15.89 12.43 25.06
C TRP A 82 15.15 11.35 25.84
N ARG A 83 13.82 11.36 25.75
CA ARG A 83 12.96 10.29 26.29
C ARG A 83 12.95 9.08 25.36
N PHE A 84 12.95 9.34 24.06
CA PHE A 84 13.36 8.37 23.07
C PHE A 84 14.03 9.08 21.88
N ARG A 85 14.91 8.38 21.19
CA ARG A 85 15.46 8.82 19.91
C ARG A 85 15.92 7.60 19.12
N MET A 86 15.45 7.49 17.89
CA MET A 86 15.81 6.42 16.97
C MET A 86 17.13 6.75 16.28
N THR A 87 18.05 5.79 16.28
CA THR A 87 19.27 5.87 15.48
C THR A 87 18.96 5.64 14.00
N ASP A 88 19.96 5.85 13.13
CA ASP A 88 19.83 5.53 11.71
C ASP A 88 19.70 4.01 11.50
N GLU A 89 20.33 3.20 12.35
CA GLU A 89 20.16 1.74 12.37
C GLU A 89 18.75 1.32 12.78
N ASP A 90 18.13 2.00 13.74
CA ASP A 90 16.74 1.75 14.15
C ASP A 90 15.77 2.02 13.01
N LEU A 91 15.96 3.13 12.28
CA LEU A 91 15.14 3.50 11.13
C LEU A 91 15.32 2.51 9.98
N ALA A 92 16.55 2.06 9.73
CA ALA A 92 16.86 1.03 8.75
C ALA A 92 16.20 -0.31 9.12
N ALA A 93 16.29 -0.72 10.39
CA ALA A 93 15.67 -1.94 10.89
C ALA A 93 14.13 -1.88 10.81
N GLU A 94 13.53 -0.74 11.17
CA GLU A 94 12.09 -0.56 11.03
C GLU A 94 11.66 -0.58 9.56
N SER A 95 12.41 0.06 8.65
CA SER A 95 12.11 0.00 7.22
C SER A 95 12.20 -1.42 6.67
N ARG A 96 13.17 -2.23 7.12
CA ARG A 96 13.24 -3.66 6.76
C ARG A 96 12.03 -4.42 7.26
N ARG A 97 11.67 -4.28 8.55
CA ARG A 97 10.49 -4.94 9.13
C ARG A 97 9.21 -4.55 8.40
N GLN A 98 9.03 -3.27 8.05
CA GLN A 98 7.86 -2.82 7.30
C GLN A 98 7.79 -3.45 5.90
N SER A 99 8.91 -3.54 5.18
CA SER A 99 8.97 -4.24 3.89
C SER A 99 8.67 -5.72 4.03
N GLU A 100 9.28 -6.40 5.00
CA GLU A 100 9.04 -7.83 5.28
C GLU A 100 7.59 -8.11 5.69
N ASP A 101 7.00 -7.24 6.52
CA ASP A 101 5.60 -7.34 6.94
C ASP A 101 4.65 -7.11 5.76
N PHE A 102 4.98 -6.19 4.86
CA PHE A 102 4.21 -5.93 3.66
C PHE A 102 4.25 -7.14 2.71
N GLU A 103 5.44 -7.63 2.37
CA GLU A 103 5.63 -8.83 1.54
C GLU A 103 4.93 -10.06 2.15
N ARG A 104 5.03 -10.23 3.48
CA ARG A 104 4.33 -11.31 4.17
C ARG A 104 2.81 -11.18 4.00
N ARG A 105 2.24 -9.99 4.21
CA ARG A 105 0.80 -9.76 4.04
C ARG A 105 0.33 -9.99 2.61
N GLU A 106 1.11 -9.57 1.62
CA GLU A 106 0.78 -9.83 0.21
C GLU A 106 0.73 -11.34 -0.09
N ARG A 107 1.69 -12.10 0.43
CA ARG A 107 1.70 -13.57 0.30
C ARG A 107 0.54 -14.22 1.06
N GLU A 108 0.26 -13.80 2.28
CA GLU A 108 -0.88 -14.28 3.06
C GLU A 108 -2.21 -14.02 2.35
N GLN A 109 -2.37 -12.83 1.74
CA GLN A 109 -3.54 -12.47 0.93
C GLN A 109 -3.64 -13.35 -0.32
N LEU A 110 -2.53 -13.51 -1.05
CA LEU A 110 -2.48 -14.37 -2.23
C LEU A 110 -2.87 -15.81 -1.86
N ASP A 111 -2.29 -16.37 -0.80
CA ASP A 111 -2.59 -17.74 -0.37
C ASP A 111 -4.04 -17.91 0.08
N ALA A 112 -4.62 -16.91 0.76
CA ALA A 112 -6.03 -16.93 1.17
C ALA A 112 -7.00 -16.91 -0.03
N HIS A 113 -6.61 -16.31 -1.15
CA HIS A 113 -7.48 -16.13 -2.31
C HIS A 113 -7.10 -16.97 -3.54
N ARG A 114 -5.96 -17.67 -3.52
CA ARG A 114 -5.40 -18.39 -4.67
C ARG A 114 -6.38 -19.37 -5.30
N GLU A 115 -7.06 -20.19 -4.49
CA GLU A 115 -8.03 -21.18 -4.98
C GLU A 115 -9.25 -20.49 -5.63
N GLU A 116 -9.79 -19.49 -4.96
CA GLU A 116 -10.92 -18.68 -5.43
C GLU A 116 -10.61 -17.96 -6.75
N TRP A 117 -9.44 -17.32 -6.84
CA TRP A 117 -9.01 -16.62 -8.04
C TRP A 117 -8.70 -17.56 -9.20
N THR A 118 -8.12 -18.73 -8.91
CA THR A 118 -7.90 -19.78 -9.93
C THR A 118 -9.22 -20.25 -10.53
N ALA A 119 -10.22 -20.55 -9.69
CA ALA A 119 -11.53 -20.99 -10.15
C ALA A 119 -12.20 -19.94 -11.04
N ARG A 120 -12.15 -18.67 -10.62
CA ARG A 120 -12.68 -17.56 -11.41
C ARG A 120 -11.98 -17.36 -12.74
N GLU A 121 -10.66 -17.42 -12.76
CA GLU A 121 -9.90 -17.29 -14.01
C GLU A 121 -10.24 -18.42 -14.99
N ALA A 122 -10.48 -19.64 -14.47
CA ALA A 122 -10.90 -20.78 -15.27
C ALA A 122 -12.32 -20.64 -15.87
N GLU A 123 -13.18 -19.82 -15.27
CA GLU A 123 -14.53 -19.51 -15.77
C GLU A 123 -14.52 -18.41 -16.85
N LEU A 124 -13.44 -17.62 -16.96
CA LEU A 124 -13.37 -16.52 -17.92
C LEU A 124 -13.37 -17.01 -19.38
N PRO A 125 -14.02 -16.32 -20.32
CA PRO A 125 -13.88 -16.60 -21.75
C PRO A 125 -12.42 -16.52 -22.24
N GLU A 126 -12.11 -17.25 -23.31
CA GLU A 126 -10.75 -17.34 -23.87
C GLU A 126 -10.14 -15.98 -24.20
N TRP A 127 -10.93 -15.08 -24.83
CA TRP A 127 -10.46 -13.78 -25.29
C TRP A 127 -9.88 -12.90 -24.18
N ILE A 128 -10.47 -12.95 -22.97
CA ILE A 128 -9.99 -12.15 -21.84
C ILE A 128 -8.97 -12.92 -20.99
N ARG A 129 -9.09 -14.26 -20.92
CA ARG A 129 -8.10 -15.10 -20.23
C ARG A 129 -6.72 -15.01 -20.88
N ALA A 130 -6.68 -14.88 -22.21
CA ALA A 130 -5.44 -14.65 -22.97
C ALA A 130 -4.66 -13.42 -22.48
N ARG A 131 -5.36 -12.34 -22.08
CA ARG A 131 -4.74 -11.13 -21.52
C ARG A 131 -4.02 -11.41 -20.18
N LEU A 132 -4.68 -12.14 -19.27
CA LEU A 132 -4.07 -12.50 -17.97
C LEU A 132 -2.85 -13.41 -18.17
N ASN A 133 -2.94 -14.37 -19.08
CA ASN A 133 -1.82 -15.24 -19.44
C ASN A 133 -0.63 -14.46 -19.99
N ASN A 134 -0.87 -13.42 -20.80
CA ASN A 134 0.20 -12.59 -21.33
C ASN A 134 0.90 -11.76 -20.23
N PHE A 135 0.16 -11.20 -19.27
CA PHE A 135 0.80 -10.54 -18.11
C PHE A 135 1.63 -11.52 -17.30
N ARG A 136 1.07 -12.70 -16.99
CA ARG A 136 1.79 -13.76 -16.29
C ARG A 136 3.09 -14.16 -17.01
N ALA A 137 3.06 -14.23 -18.34
CA ALA A 137 4.23 -14.57 -19.16
C ALA A 137 5.31 -13.48 -19.18
N ARG A 138 4.92 -12.20 -19.13
CA ARG A 138 5.86 -11.07 -19.22
C ARG A 138 6.44 -10.64 -17.87
N ALA A 139 5.60 -10.55 -16.83
CA ALA A 139 6.04 -10.20 -15.47
C ALA A 139 6.71 -11.37 -14.73
N GLY A 140 6.40 -12.60 -15.15
CA GLY A 140 6.68 -13.82 -14.39
C GLY A 140 5.55 -14.16 -13.42
N THR A 141 5.31 -15.45 -13.23
CA THR A 141 4.14 -15.95 -12.48
C THR A 141 4.04 -15.38 -11.07
N GLU A 142 5.11 -15.48 -10.29
CA GLU A 142 5.09 -15.03 -8.88
C GLU A 142 4.78 -13.53 -8.77
N ARG A 143 5.43 -12.70 -9.61
CA ARG A 143 5.23 -11.25 -9.58
C ARG A 143 3.81 -10.87 -9.98
N PHE A 144 3.30 -11.46 -11.07
CA PHE A 144 1.92 -11.20 -11.50
C PHE A 144 0.91 -11.62 -10.43
N GLU A 145 1.10 -12.78 -9.81
CA GLU A 145 0.20 -13.28 -8.75
C GLU A 145 0.17 -12.36 -7.52
N LEU A 146 1.32 -11.81 -7.12
CA LEU A 146 1.41 -10.90 -5.98
C LEU A 146 0.90 -9.49 -6.30
N GLU A 147 1.31 -8.91 -7.44
CA GLU A 147 1.14 -7.48 -7.70
C GLU A 147 -0.09 -7.14 -8.56
N GLY A 148 -0.57 -8.07 -9.40
CA GLY A 148 -1.51 -7.75 -10.47
C GLY A 148 -2.77 -8.61 -10.54
N TRP A 149 -2.70 -9.87 -10.09
CA TRP A 149 -3.72 -10.87 -10.42
C TRP A 149 -5.12 -10.52 -9.94
N GLY A 150 -5.29 -10.20 -8.65
CA GLY A 150 -6.61 -9.83 -8.12
C GLY A 150 -7.23 -8.62 -8.81
N TYR A 151 -6.41 -7.59 -9.09
CA TYR A 151 -6.86 -6.36 -9.74
C TYR A 151 -7.28 -6.59 -11.19
N GLU A 152 -6.47 -7.32 -11.96
CA GLU A 152 -6.75 -7.64 -13.36
C GLU A 152 -7.86 -8.69 -13.52
N LEU A 153 -8.02 -9.60 -12.56
CA LEU A 153 -9.12 -10.55 -12.54
C LEU A 153 -10.47 -9.83 -12.36
N ALA A 154 -10.55 -8.85 -11.47
CA ALA A 154 -11.76 -8.04 -11.32
C ALA A 154 -12.10 -7.28 -12.62
N ILE A 155 -11.11 -6.71 -13.30
CA ILE A 155 -11.30 -6.06 -14.61
C ILE A 155 -11.79 -7.08 -15.66
N ALA A 156 -11.20 -8.27 -15.69
CA ALA A 156 -11.60 -9.31 -16.63
C ALA A 156 -13.06 -9.72 -16.42
N GLN A 157 -13.49 -9.92 -15.17
CA GLN A 157 -14.89 -10.24 -14.84
C GLN A 157 -15.84 -9.09 -15.23
N LEU A 158 -15.48 -7.84 -14.93
CA LEU A 158 -16.26 -6.66 -15.36
C LEU A 158 -16.35 -6.58 -16.89
N ALA A 159 -15.27 -6.86 -17.61
CA ALA A 159 -15.24 -6.76 -19.06
C ALA A 159 -16.18 -7.79 -19.71
N VAL A 160 -16.26 -9.00 -19.16
CA VAL A 160 -17.23 -10.02 -19.58
C VAL A 160 -18.66 -9.54 -19.34
N ALA A 161 -18.97 -9.08 -18.12
CA ALA A 161 -20.31 -8.58 -17.79
C ALA A 161 -20.73 -7.39 -18.68
N TYR A 162 -19.81 -6.46 -18.96
CA TYR A 162 -20.06 -5.34 -19.89
C TYR A 162 -20.21 -5.79 -21.35
N ALA A 163 -19.50 -6.84 -21.78
CA ALA A 163 -19.63 -7.37 -23.14
C ALA A 163 -21.02 -7.99 -23.34
N GLU A 164 -21.55 -8.66 -22.31
CA GLU A 164 -22.87 -9.30 -22.28
C GLU A 164 -24.03 -8.32 -22.00
N GLY A 165 -23.73 -7.10 -21.55
CA GLY A 165 -24.74 -6.12 -21.12
C GLY A 165 -25.43 -6.49 -19.81
N ASN A 166 -24.75 -7.24 -18.95
CA ASN A 166 -25.27 -7.73 -17.68
C ASN A 166 -24.96 -6.75 -16.52
N GLU A 167 -25.74 -5.67 -16.44
CA GLU A 167 -25.53 -4.61 -15.43
C GLU A 167 -25.68 -5.12 -13.98
N ALA A 168 -26.56 -6.10 -13.73
CA ALA A 168 -26.71 -6.68 -12.40
C ALA A 168 -25.43 -7.40 -11.93
N GLU A 169 -24.72 -8.05 -12.85
CA GLU A 169 -23.44 -8.68 -12.55
C GLU A 169 -22.31 -7.65 -12.37
N VAL A 170 -22.33 -6.56 -13.16
CA VAL A 170 -21.42 -5.41 -12.96
C VAL A 170 -21.55 -4.86 -11.54
N ASP A 171 -22.78 -4.60 -11.09
CA ASP A 171 -23.06 -4.09 -9.74
C ASP A 171 -22.59 -5.07 -8.66
N ARG A 172 -22.88 -6.38 -8.83
CA ARG A 172 -22.45 -7.42 -7.89
C ARG A 172 -20.92 -7.49 -7.75
N ILE A 173 -20.20 -7.41 -8.87
CA ILE A 173 -18.73 -7.39 -8.89
C ILE A 173 -18.20 -6.13 -8.21
N ALA A 174 -18.79 -4.97 -8.51
CA ALA A 174 -18.38 -3.70 -7.94
C ALA A 174 -18.58 -3.63 -6.42
N GLU A 175 -19.73 -4.10 -5.94
CA GLU A 175 -20.01 -4.17 -4.49
C GLU A 175 -19.07 -5.16 -3.79
N LYS A 176 -18.84 -6.33 -4.38
CA LYS A 176 -18.01 -7.37 -3.75
C LYS A 176 -16.54 -6.98 -3.62
N TYR A 177 -15.97 -6.35 -4.64
CA TYR A 177 -14.52 -6.06 -4.67
C TYR A 177 -14.18 -4.58 -4.48
N GLY A 178 -15.18 -3.69 -4.39
CA GLY A 178 -14.96 -2.25 -4.27
C GLY A 178 -14.21 -1.67 -5.46
N THR A 179 -14.65 -1.99 -6.68
CA THR A 179 -13.90 -1.62 -7.90
C THR A 179 -13.86 -0.11 -8.12
N SER A 180 -12.72 0.39 -8.60
CA SER A 180 -12.47 1.80 -8.89
C SER A 180 -12.94 2.21 -10.28
N GLY A 181 -13.11 3.51 -10.51
CA GLY A 181 -13.46 4.05 -11.84
C GLY A 181 -12.50 3.63 -12.95
N ASN A 182 -11.20 3.55 -12.65
CA ASN A 182 -10.18 3.08 -13.60
C ASN A 182 -10.41 1.62 -14.03
N GLN A 183 -10.84 0.75 -13.11
CA GLN A 183 -11.17 -0.65 -13.44
C GLN A 183 -12.40 -0.71 -14.35
N HIS A 184 -13.43 0.10 -14.09
CA HIS A 184 -14.62 0.16 -14.93
C HIS A 184 -14.30 0.70 -16.33
N ASP A 185 -13.51 1.76 -16.44
CA ASP A 185 -13.17 2.36 -17.73
C ASP A 185 -12.34 1.40 -18.59
N MET A 186 -11.34 0.74 -17.99
CA MET A 186 -10.60 -0.31 -18.68
C MET A 186 -11.53 -1.45 -19.12
N ALA A 187 -12.36 -1.97 -18.21
CA ALA A 187 -13.28 -3.06 -18.53
C ALA A 187 -14.24 -2.74 -19.69
N LYS A 188 -14.75 -1.50 -19.75
CA LYS A 188 -15.60 -1.03 -20.86
C LYS A 188 -14.84 -0.96 -22.19
N ILE A 189 -13.58 -0.53 -22.17
CA ILE A 189 -12.72 -0.51 -23.37
C ILE A 189 -12.49 -1.93 -23.87
N LEU A 190 -12.18 -2.87 -22.97
CA LEU A 190 -11.98 -4.28 -23.33
C LEU A 190 -13.27 -4.92 -23.89
N ALA A 191 -14.41 -4.69 -23.22
CA ALA A 191 -15.72 -5.16 -23.69
C ALA A 191 -16.09 -4.61 -25.07
N LYS A 192 -15.79 -3.33 -25.32
CA LYS A 192 -15.98 -2.71 -26.64
C LYS A 192 -15.08 -3.36 -27.68
N GLY A 193 -13.79 -3.53 -27.40
CA GLY A 193 -12.84 -4.17 -28.31
C GLY A 193 -13.27 -5.59 -28.69
N HIS A 194 -13.81 -6.36 -27.74
CA HIS A 194 -14.28 -7.71 -27.99
C HIS A 194 -15.46 -7.70 -28.99
N ARG A 195 -16.43 -6.80 -28.78
CA ARG A 195 -17.56 -6.62 -29.72
C ARG A 195 -17.11 -6.17 -31.12
N GLU A 196 -15.95 -5.54 -31.22
CA GLU A 196 -15.33 -5.11 -32.48
C GLU A 196 -14.41 -6.18 -33.09
N GLY A 197 -14.26 -7.36 -32.46
CA GLY A 197 -13.41 -8.45 -32.93
C GLY A 197 -11.92 -8.22 -32.72
N LEU A 198 -11.54 -7.43 -31.71
CA LEU A 198 -10.16 -7.03 -31.43
C LEU A 198 -9.49 -7.87 -30.32
N ASP A 199 -9.82 -9.15 -30.23
CA ASP A 199 -9.36 -10.05 -29.15
C ASP A 199 -7.83 -10.13 -29.06
N ASP A 200 -7.13 -10.15 -30.21
CA ASP A 200 -5.66 -10.12 -30.24
C ASP A 200 -5.10 -8.82 -29.63
N SER A 201 -5.77 -7.70 -29.84
CA SER A 201 -5.36 -6.41 -29.26
C SER A 201 -5.65 -6.37 -27.76
N ILE A 202 -6.73 -6.98 -27.32
CA ILE A 202 -7.07 -7.13 -25.89
C ILE A 202 -6.00 -7.95 -25.18
N ALA A 203 -5.63 -9.10 -25.75
CA ALA A 203 -4.60 -9.96 -25.19
C ALA A 203 -3.25 -9.23 -25.01
N ASN A 204 -2.96 -8.23 -25.85
CA ASN A 204 -1.71 -7.46 -25.84
C ASN A 204 -1.84 -6.06 -25.23
N SER A 205 -3.00 -5.73 -24.68
CA SER A 205 -3.26 -4.42 -24.06
C SER A 205 -2.43 -4.20 -22.80
N VAL A 206 -2.27 -2.95 -22.41
CA VAL A 206 -1.53 -2.58 -21.20
C VAL A 206 -2.32 -2.90 -19.93
N SER A 207 -1.58 -3.07 -18.84
CA SER A 207 -2.09 -3.14 -17.48
C SER A 207 -2.89 -1.89 -17.15
N ALA A 208 -3.99 -2.07 -16.42
CA ALA A 208 -4.76 -0.94 -15.91
C ALA A 208 -4.03 -0.16 -14.81
N LEU A 209 -3.02 -0.79 -14.19
CA LEU A 209 -2.15 -0.15 -13.21
C LEU A 209 -0.94 0.56 -13.84
N ALA A 210 -0.73 0.44 -15.16
CA ALA A 210 0.40 1.07 -15.84
C ALA A 210 0.57 2.58 -15.56
N PRO A 211 -0.50 3.40 -15.45
CA PRO A 211 -0.34 4.82 -15.09
C PRO A 211 0.22 5.06 -13.68
N LEU A 212 0.03 4.10 -12.76
CA LEU A 212 0.47 4.18 -11.37
C LEU A 212 1.83 3.51 -11.16
N THR A 213 2.05 2.37 -11.79
CA THR A 213 3.27 1.56 -11.64
C THR A 213 4.35 1.95 -12.63
N GLY A 214 4.01 2.64 -13.71
CA GLY A 214 4.92 2.87 -14.85
C GLY A 214 5.22 1.61 -15.66
N SER A 215 4.63 0.46 -15.29
CA SER A 215 4.87 -0.83 -15.93
C SER A 215 3.65 -1.24 -16.75
N ALA A 216 3.88 -1.50 -18.05
CA ALA A 216 2.81 -1.83 -18.99
C ALA A 216 2.18 -3.20 -18.74
N ASP A 217 2.83 -4.07 -17.99
CA ASP A 217 2.50 -5.50 -17.87
C ASP A 217 3.00 -6.12 -16.56
N TYR A 218 3.34 -5.30 -15.56
CA TYR A 218 3.92 -5.73 -14.27
C TYR A 218 5.36 -6.28 -14.37
N SER A 219 6.07 -6.03 -15.48
CA SER A 219 7.53 -6.22 -15.59
C SER A 219 8.33 -5.14 -14.86
#